data_AF-A0A8C7AWM0-F1
#
_entry.id   AF-A0A8C7AWM0-F1
#
_cell.length_a   1.000
_cell.length_b   1.000
_cell.length_c   1.000
_cell.angle_alpha   90.00
_cell.angle_beta   90.00
_cell.angle_gamma   90.00
#
_symmetry.space_group_name_H-M   'P 1'
#
loop_
_entity.id
_entity.type
_entity.pdbx_description
1 polymer ?
#
loop_
_entity_poly.entity_id
_entity_poly.type
_entity_poly.pdbx_seq_one_letter_code
_entity_poly.pdbx_strand_id
1 'polypeptide(L)' 'IAGGMVGCYKVSVISFSMTHQLDSKSLSNQENLKLFEKWNNPNDHGHNYKVVVIVHGANDYRHGYDFD' A
#
# COMPACT_ATOMS: atom_id res chain seq x y z
N ILE A 1 -24.75 -32.55 7.65
CA ILE A 1 -24.34 -31.18 8.01
C ILE A 1 -23.05 -30.84 7.29
N ALA A 2 -23.13 -30.25 6.10
CA ALA A 2 -21.94 -29.75 5.41
C ALA A 2 -21.45 -28.51 6.19
N GLY A 3 -20.29 -28.60 6.82
CA GLY A 3 -19.69 -27.48 7.55
C GLY A 3 -19.46 -26.33 6.58
N GLY A 4 -20.18 -25.22 6.78
CA GLY A 4 -20.03 -24.02 5.97
C GLY A 4 -18.60 -23.50 6.06
N MET A 5 -17.97 -23.24 4.91
CA MET A 5 -16.68 -22.56 4.85
C MET A 5 -16.82 -21.18 5.49
N VAL A 6 -16.26 -21.01 6.69
CA VAL A 6 -16.14 -19.69 7.32
C VAL A 6 -15.00 -18.96 6.59
N GLY A 7 -15.35 -17.87 5.91
CA GLY A 7 -14.37 -16.94 5.36
C GLY A 7 -13.62 -16.24 6.48
N CYS A 8 -12.33 -16.03 6.29
CA CYS A 8 -11.44 -15.36 7.24
C CYS A 8 -10.65 -14.25 6.55
N TYR A 9 -10.11 -13.33 7.35
CA TYR A 9 -9.20 -12.28 6.89
C TYR A 9 -7.92 -12.29 7.73
N LYS A 10 -6.75 -12.25 7.08
CA LYS A 10 -5.46 -11.94 7.71
C LYS A 10 -5.12 -10.49 7.40
N VAL A 11 -4.84 -9.72 8.45
CA VAL A 11 -4.46 -8.31 8.34
C VAL A 11 -3.02 -8.15 8.81
N SER A 12 -2.16 -7.61 7.95
CA SER A 12 -0.76 -7.31 8.27
C SER A 12 -0.50 -5.83 8.05
N VAL A 13 0.13 -5.18 9.03
CA VAL A 13 0.51 -3.77 8.94
C VAL A 13 2.02 -3.69 8.83
N ILE A 14 2.51 -3.10 7.73
CA ILE A 14 3.94 -2.94 7.43
C ILE A 14 4.24 -1.44 7.41
N SER A 15 5.40 -1.04 7.94
CA SER A 15 5.87 0.34 7.85
C SER A 15 7.21 0.39 7.13
N PHE A 16 7.41 1.39 6.28
CA PHE A 16 8.70 1.64 5.62
C PHE A 16 8.88 3.13 5.36
N SER A 17 10.13 3.57 5.24
CA SER A 17 10.49 4.95 4.93
C SER A 17 10.99 5.06 3.49
N MET A 18 10.54 6.08 2.76
CA MET A 18 10.94 6.32 1.37
C MET A 18 10.90 7.81 1.03
N THR A 19 11.81 8.27 0.17
CA THR A 19 11.81 9.59 -0.45
C THR A 19 11.23 9.55 -1.85
N HIS A 20 10.55 10.63 -2.26
CA HIS A 20 10.09 10.81 -3.63
C HIS A 20 9.91 12.30 -3.99
N GLN A 21 9.68 12.55 -5.27
CA GLN A 21 9.18 13.80 -5.82
C GLN A 21 7.88 13.52 -6.58
N LEU A 22 6.90 14.41 -6.45
CA LEU A 22 5.73 14.38 -7.33
C LEU A 22 6.06 15.15 -8.60
N ASP A 23 6.32 14.42 -9.68
CA ASP A 23 6.62 14.98 -11.00
C ASP A 23 5.97 14.12 -12.10
N SER A 24 5.19 14.76 -12.99
CA SER A 24 4.57 14.09 -14.13
C SER A 24 5.35 14.36 -15.41
N LYS A 25 5.74 13.29 -16.10
CA LYS A 25 6.39 13.36 -17.43
C LYS A 25 5.48 13.92 -18.53
N SER A 26 4.17 13.99 -18.28
CA SER A 26 3.20 14.54 -19.24
C SER A 26 2.97 16.05 -19.08
N LEU A 27 3.54 16.67 -18.05
CA LEU A 27 3.39 18.09 -17.73
C LEU A 27 4.70 18.83 -17.97
N SER A 28 4.61 20.11 -18.32
CA SER A 28 5.78 20.99 -18.29
C SER A 28 6.22 21.25 -16.84
N ASN A 29 7.46 21.71 -16.65
CA ASN A 29 7.99 22.05 -15.32
C ASN A 29 7.11 23.10 -14.60
N GLN A 30 6.58 24.08 -15.34
CA GLN A 30 5.72 25.11 -14.76
C GLN A 30 4.36 24.54 -14.30
N GLU A 31 3.80 23.61 -15.07
CA GLU A 31 2.57 22.91 -14.70
C GLU A 31 2.78 21.98 -13.51
N ASN A 32 3.89 21.22 -13.47
CA ASN A 32 4.27 20.39 -12.32
C ASN A 32 4.44 21.25 -11.05
N LEU A 33 5.19 22.36 -11.14
CA LEU A 33 5.38 23.26 -10.01
C LEU A 33 4.07 23.88 -9.52
N LYS A 34 3.18 24.26 -10.43
CA LYS A 34 1.86 24.82 -10.08
C LYS A 34 0.93 23.78 -9.46
N LEU A 35 0.98 22.54 -9.92
CA LEU A 35 0.08 21.47 -9.47
C LEU A 35 0.53 20.85 -8.14
N PHE A 36 1.82 20.53 -8.04
CA PHE A 36 2.39 19.78 -6.93
C PHE A 36 3.10 20.68 -5.91
N GLU A 37 3.38 21.95 -6.25
CA GLU A 37 3.96 22.95 -5.36
C GLU A 37 5.21 22.42 -4.64
N LYS A 38 5.24 22.50 -3.30
CA LYS A 38 6.33 22.01 -2.46
C LYS A 38 6.63 20.51 -2.62
N TRP A 39 5.69 19.73 -3.16
CA TRP A 39 5.86 18.29 -3.39
C TRP A 39 6.61 17.98 -4.69
N ASN A 40 6.77 18.96 -5.60
CA ASN A 40 7.65 18.89 -6.77
C ASN A 40 9.07 19.39 -6.48
N ASN A 41 9.51 19.36 -5.22
CA ASN A 41 10.88 19.72 -4.84
C ASN A 41 11.92 18.85 -5.56
N PRO A 42 12.88 19.43 -6.33
CA PRO A 42 13.94 18.67 -6.99
C PRO A 42 14.87 17.88 -6.05
N ASN A 43 14.87 18.22 -4.76
CA ASN A 43 15.62 17.50 -3.73
C ASN A 43 14.78 16.46 -2.98
N ASP A 44 13.68 16.01 -3.59
CA ASP A 44 12.70 15.08 -3.01
C ASP A 44 12.07 15.57 -1.69
N HIS A 45 11.24 14.71 -1.12
CA HIS A 45 10.75 14.76 0.25
C HIS A 45 10.47 13.33 0.73
N GLY A 46 10.45 13.12 2.05
CA GLY A 46 10.34 11.78 2.66
C GLY A 46 9.04 11.54 3.40
N HIS A 47 8.63 10.28 3.47
CA HIS A 47 7.51 9.82 4.31
C HIS A 47 7.84 8.51 5.03
N ASN A 48 7.18 8.31 6.16
CA ASN A 48 7.11 7.03 6.85
C ASN A 48 5.75 6.39 6.53
N TYR A 49 5.73 5.57 5.49
CA TYR A 49 4.53 4.91 5.00
C TYR A 49 4.08 3.81 5.97
N LYS A 50 2.76 3.65 6.07
CA LYS A 50 2.11 2.47 6.65
C LYS A 50 1.23 1.82 5.59
N VAL A 51 1.47 0.54 5.34
CA VAL A 51 0.68 -0.28 4.43
C VAL A 51 -0.10 -1.30 5.23
N VAL A 52 -1.41 -1.38 4.98
CA VAL A 52 -2.28 -2.41 5.54
C VAL A 52 -2.57 -3.40 4.43
N VAL A 53 -2.05 -4.62 4.58
CA VAL A 53 -2.29 -5.75 3.68
C VAL A 53 -3.41 -6.59 4.28
N ILE A 54 -4.45 -6.83 3.50
CA ILE A 54 -5.60 -7.66 3.91
C ILE A 54 -5.69 -8.81 2.92
N VAL A 55 -5.59 -10.04 3.43
CA VAL A 55 -5.75 -11.28 2.66
C VAL A 55 -7.04 -11.95 3.12
N HIS A 56 -7.89 -12.36 2.18
CA HIS A 56 -9.12 -13.10 2.47
C HIS A 56 -8.99 -14.54 1.98
N GLY A 57 -9.53 -15.49 2.74
CA GLY A 57 -9.47 -16.91 2.38
C GLY A 57 -10.51 -17.75 3.11
N ALA A 58 -10.71 -18.99 2.65
CA ALA A 58 -11.49 -19.97 3.39
C ALA A 58 -10.61 -20.60 4.48
N ASN A 59 -11.19 -20.84 5.66
CA ASN A 59 -10.51 -21.63 6.69
C ASN A 59 -10.39 -23.09 6.25
N ASP A 60 -9.18 -23.56 5.93
CA ASP A 60 -8.89 -25.00 5.94
C ASP A 60 -8.59 -25.43 7.38
N TYR A 61 -9.55 -26.12 8.00
CA TYR A 61 -9.45 -26.63 9.36
C TYR A 61 -8.31 -27.65 9.58
N ARG A 62 -7.70 -28.18 8.51
CA ARG A 62 -6.65 -29.22 8.59
C ARG A 62 -5.24 -28.66 8.76
N HIS A 63 -4.96 -27.45 8.29
CA HIS A 63 -3.59 -26.94 8.22
C HIS A 63 -3.36 -25.65 9.03
N GLY A 64 -4.41 -25.11 9.66
CA GLY A 64 -4.34 -23.73 10.12
C GLY A 64 -4.20 -22.78 8.92
N TYR A 65 -4.11 -21.49 9.17
CA TYR A 65 -4.03 -20.51 8.10
C TYR A 65 -2.72 -20.64 7.31
N ASP A 66 -2.74 -21.33 6.16
CA ASP A 66 -1.66 -21.28 5.16
C ASP A 66 -1.67 -19.90 4.48
N PHE A 67 -1.13 -18.91 5.19
CA PHE A 67 -0.78 -17.59 4.65
C PHE A 67 0.69 -17.26 4.92
N ASP A 68 1.52 -18.29 5.08
CA ASP A 68 2.99 -18.17 5.11
C ASP A 68 3.54 -17.82 3.72
#